data_AF-A0A1F2WMI0-F1
#
_entry.id   AF-A0A1F2WMI0-F1
#
_cell.length_a   1.000
_cell.length_b   1.000
_cell.length_c   1.000
_cell.angle_alpha   90.00
_cell.angle_beta   90.00
_cell.angle_gamma   90.00
#
_symmetry.space_group_name_H-M   'P 1'
#
loop_
_entity.id
_entity.type
_entity.pdbx_description
1 polymer ?
#
loop_
_entity_poly.entity_id
_entity_poly.type
_entity_poly.pdbx_seq_one_letter_code
_entity_poly.pdbx_strand_id
1 'polypeptide(L)' 'MGLESWKLVVMLIPLVVIELGLMIIALVDLTRRTSVRGGNKIVWALVILLISLIGPIVYLLWGREPEVDGTD' A
#
# COMPACT_ATOMS: atom_id res chain seq x y z
N MET A 1 7.68 6.52 34.56
CA MET A 1 7.08 5.97 33.33
C MET A 1 6.38 4.67 33.71
N GLY A 2 5.09 4.75 34.05
CA GLY A 2 4.33 3.60 34.57
C GLY A 2 3.85 2.67 33.45
N LEU A 3 3.43 1.46 33.82
CA LEU A 3 2.94 0.38 32.93
C LEU A 3 1.91 0.81 31.85
N GLU A 4 1.26 1.96 32.02
CA GLU A 4 0.24 2.49 31.11
C GLU A 4 0.75 2.80 29.69
N SER A 5 2.02 3.17 29.52
CA SER A 5 2.58 3.44 28.19
C SER A 5 2.69 2.17 27.33
N TRP A 6 2.88 1.01 27.96
CA TRP A 6 3.03 -0.27 27.25
C TRP A 6 1.72 -0.76 26.63
N LYS A 7 0.58 -0.46 27.28
CA LYS A 7 -0.75 -0.81 26.75
C LYS A 7 -1.03 -0.17 25.40
N LEU A 8 -0.60 1.07 25.21
CA LEU A 8 -0.76 1.79 23.94
C LEU A 8 0.00 1.09 22.80
N VAL A 9 1.25 0.68 23.05
CA VAL A 9 2.06 -0.03 22.05
C VAL A 9 1.38 -1.32 21.63
N VAL A 10 0.93 -2.14 22.59
CA VAL A 10 0.26 -3.42 22.29
C VAL A 10 -1.04 -3.21 21.51
N MET A 11 -1.80 -2.16 21.80
CA MET A 11 -3.04 -1.83 21.08
C MET A 11 -2.80 -1.36 19.64
N LEU A 12 -1.64 -0.78 19.35
CA LEU A 12 -1.26 -0.32 18.01
C LEU A 12 -0.67 -1.43 17.13
N ILE A 13 -0.19 -2.53 17.69
CA ILE A 13 0.39 -3.64 16.93
C ILE A 13 -0.51 -4.10 15.77
N PRO A 14 -1.81 -4.36 15.96
CA PRO A 14 -2.69 -4.80 14.87
C PRO A 14 -2.77 -3.78 13.73
N LEU A 15 -2.82 -2.49 14.05
CA LEU A 15 -2.89 -1.41 13.06
C LEU A 15 -1.59 -1.37 12.23
N VAL A 16 -0.44 -1.44 12.89
CA VAL A 16 0.87 -1.46 12.22
C VAL A 16 1.02 -2.70 11.33
N VAL A 17 0.57 -3.87 11.79
CA VAL A 17 0.61 -5.10 10.99
C VAL A 17 -0.24 -4.97 9.73
N ILE A 18 -1.44 -4.38 9.83
CA ILE A 18 -2.30 -4.13 8.67
C ILE A 18 -1.64 -3.13 7.71
N GLU A 19 -1.09 -2.03 8.23
CA GLU A 19 -0.41 -1.02 7.42
C GLU A 19 0.78 -1.61 6.66
N LEU A 20 1.68 -2.31 7.36
CA LEU A 20 2.85 -2.95 6.74
C LEU A 20 2.44 -4.05 5.76
N GLY A 21 1.47 -4.89 6.11
CA GLY A 21 0.96 -5.94 5.23
C GLY A 21 0.39 -5.37 3.93
N LEU A 22 -0.44 -4.32 4.03
CA LEU A 22 -1.04 -3.66 2.88
C LEU A 22 0.02 -2.96 2.02
N MET A 23 0.99 -2.30 2.65
CA MET A 23 2.12 -1.67 1.97
C MET A 23 2.94 -2.70 1.18
N ILE A 24 3.28 -3.84 1.79
CA ILE A 24 4.02 -4.92 1.12
C ILE A 24 3.21 -5.45 -0.07
N ILE A 25 1.92 -5.75 0.11
CA ILE A 25 1.04 -6.23 -0.96
C ILE A 25 1.00 -5.24 -2.12
N ALA A 26 0.84 -3.94 -1.83
CA ALA A 26 0.80 -2.89 -2.83
C ALA A 26 2.12 -2.76 -3.61
N LEU A 27 3.27 -2.78 -2.92
CA LEU A 27 4.58 -2.71 -3.58
C LEU A 27 4.86 -3.96 -4.44
N VAL A 28 4.48 -5.15 -3.97
CA VAL A 28 4.62 -6.38 -4.74
C VAL A 28 3.73 -6.35 -5.98
N ASP A 29 2.47 -5.90 -5.87
CA ASP A 29 1.60 -5.73 -7.05
C ASP A 29 2.18 -4.68 -8.03
N LEU A 30 2.69 -3.55 -7.53
CA LEU A 30 3.30 -2.49 -8.34
C LEU A 30 4.50 -2.95 -9.17
N THR A 31 5.36 -3.79 -8.60
CA THR A 31 6.52 -4.33 -9.31
C THR A 31 6.13 -5.34 -10.39
N ARG A 32 5.01 -6.06 -10.22
CA ARG A 32 4.51 -7.08 -11.16
C ARG A 32 3.78 -6.50 -12.38
N ARG A 33 3.15 -5.32 -12.25
CA ARG A 33 2.40 -4.72 -13.35
C ARG A 33 3.31 -4.21 -14.46
N THR A 34 2.86 -4.24 -15.71
CA THR A 34 3.59 -3.64 -16.84
C THR A 34 3.30 -2.13 -16.94
N SER A 35 2.02 -1.75 -16.84
CA SER A 35 1.54 -0.38 -16.76
C SER A 35 0.79 -0.10 -15.45
N VAL A 36 0.72 1.17 -15.09
CA VAL A 36 -0.06 1.69 -13.97
C VAL A 36 -0.71 2.98 -14.39
N ARG A 37 -1.81 3.34 -13.74
CA ARG A 37 -2.52 4.56 -14.07
C ARG A 37 -1.60 5.78 -13.99
N GLY A 38 -1.52 6.55 -15.08
CA GLY A 38 -0.60 7.69 -15.20
C GLY A 38 0.83 7.34 -15.60
N GLY A 39 1.13 6.06 -15.88
CA GLY A 39 2.36 5.59 -16.51
C GLY A 39 3.63 5.60 -15.64
N ASN A 40 3.58 6.15 -14.43
CA ASN A 40 4.77 6.31 -13.59
C ASN A 40 4.70 5.48 -12.29
N LYS A 41 5.40 4.33 -12.29
CA LYS A 41 5.48 3.46 -11.11
C LYS A 41 6.21 4.10 -9.93
N ILE A 42 7.17 4.99 -10.16
CA ILE A 42 7.93 5.64 -9.08
C ILE A 42 7.00 6.54 -8.27
N VAL A 43 6.11 7.29 -8.94
CA VAL A 43 5.09 8.11 -8.27
C VAL A 43 4.21 7.23 -7.38
N TRP A 44 3.76 6.08 -7.88
CA TRP A 44 2.96 5.16 -7.09
C TRP A 44 3.73 4.55 -5.91
N ALA A 45 5.00 4.21 -6.08
CA ALA A 45 5.84 3.76 -4.97
C ALA A 45 5.95 4.82 -3.86
N LEU A 46 6.15 6.10 -4.23
CA LEU A 46 6.16 7.21 -3.27
C LEU A 46 4.81 7.38 -2.57
N VAL A 47 3.71 7.30 -3.31
CA VAL A 47 2.35 7.35 -2.73
C VAL A 47 2.15 6.23 -1.70
N ILE A 48 2.54 4.99 -2.03
CA ILE A 48 2.43 3.82 -1.16
C ILE A 48 3.26 3.99 0.11
N LEU A 49 4.48 4.52 0.01
CA LEU A 49 5.43 4.64 1.12
C LEU A 49 5.17 5.86 2.03
N LEU A 50 4.66 6.96 1.49
CA LEU A 50 4.61 8.26 2.19
C LEU A 50 3.24 8.62 2.76
N ILE A 51 2.15 7.99 2.28
CA ILE A 51 0.77 8.37 2.67
C ILE A 51 0.17 7.33 3.65
N SER A 52 1.03 6.60 4.38
CA SER A 52 0.62 5.57 5.36
C SER A 52 -0.43 4.63 4.78
N LEU A 53 -1.43 4.18 5.56
CA LEU A 53 -2.47 3.27 5.11
C LEU A 53 -3.23 3.73 3.85
N ILE A 54 -3.36 5.04 3.61
CA ILE A 54 -4.13 5.57 2.47
C ILE A 54 -3.40 5.29 1.14
N GLY A 55 -2.07 5.43 1.10
CA GLY A 55 -1.27 5.22 -0.12
C GLY A 55 -1.46 3.85 -0.77
N PRO A 56 -1.22 2.74 -0.05
CA PRO A 56 -1.47 1.38 -0.52
C PRO A 56 -2.93 1.14 -0.93
N ILE A 57 -3.92 1.66 -0.18
CA ILE A 57 -5.35 1.53 -0.53
C ILE A 57 -5.63 2.20 -1.88
N VAL A 58 -5.22 3.46 -2.04
CA VAL A 58 -5.48 4.23 -3.27
C VAL A 58 -4.80 3.56 -4.46
N TYR A 59 -3.56 3.08 -4.29
CA TYR A 59 -2.88 2.33 -5.33
C TYR A 59 -3.66 1.08 -5.73
N LEU A 60 -4.03 0.22 -4.77
CA LEU A 60 -4.72 -1.04 -5.03
C LEU A 60 -6.12 -0.82 -5.63
N LEU A 61 -6.82 0.25 -5.27
CA LEU A 61 -8.17 0.50 -5.82
C LEU A 61 -8.15 1.26 -7.14
N TRP A 62 -7.20 2.17 -7.35
CA TRP A 62 -7.24 3.13 -8.47
C TRP A 62 -5.96 3.22 -9.29
N GLY A 63 -4.80 2.93 -8.69
CA GLY A 63 -3.51 2.97 -9.37
C GLY A 63 -3.25 1.79 -10.31
N ARG A 64 -3.94 0.67 -10.09
CA ARG A 64 -3.87 -0.52 -10.94
C ARG A 64 -4.56 -0.27 -12.27
N GLU A 65 -3.85 -0.48 -13.37
CA GLU A 65 -4.44 -0.49 -14.71
C GLU A 65 -4.93 -1.90 -15.03
N PRO A 66 -6.17 -2.08 -15.54
CA PRO A 66 -6.63 -3.38 -15.97
C PRO A 66 -5.77 -3.86 -17.13
N GLU A 67 -5.39 -5.13 -17.09
CA GLU A 67 -4.74 -5.79 -18.22
C GLU A 67 -5.79 -5.88 -19.33
N VAL A 68 -5.55 -5.16 -20.43
CA VAL A 68 -6.43 -5.22 -21.60
C VAL A 68 -6.16 -6.56 -22.24
N ASP A 69 -7.01 -7.56 -21.96
CA ASP A 69 -6.97 -8.83 -22.65
C ASP A 69 -7.34 -8.57 -24.12
N GLY A 70 -6.42 -8.86 -25.03
CA GLY A 70 -6.50 -8.51 -26.46
C GLY A 70 -7.55 -9.34 -27.20
N THR A 71 -8.82 -9.19 -26.83
CA THR A 71 -9.97 -9.84 -27.43
C THR A 71 -10.88 -8.81 -28.09
N ASP A 72 -10.34 -8.09 -29.08
CA ASP A 72 -11.09 -7.39 -30.13
C ASP A 72 -10.45 -7.69 -31.49
#